data_AF-I3S1N0-F1
#
_entry.id   AF-I3S1N0-F1
#
_cell.length_a   1.000
_cell.length_b   1.000
_cell.length_c   1.000
_cell.angle_alpha   90.00
_cell.angle_beta   90.00
_cell.angle_gamma   90.00
#
_symmetry.space_group_name_H-M   'P 1'
#
loop_
_entity.id
_entity.type
_entity.pdbx_description
1 polymer ?
#
loop_
_entity_poly.entity_id
_entity_poly.type
_entity_poly.pdbx_seq_one_letter_code
_entity_poly.pdbx_strand_id
1 'polypeptide(L)'
;MYLAKGLGVGSFGDGMGGCRGGGGGGGGDHSSMGSGGNDGDMHGVEEYYKKMVEESPGDPLFLRNYAQFLYQCKHDLKGAEEYYSRAILADPKDGEVLSQYGKLVWELHHDEERASSYFERAAQASPEDSHVHAAYASFLWDTEEGEDGCNESQCLPSHYHLGAIAN
;
A
#
# COMPACT_ATOMS: atom_id res chain seq x y z
N MET A 1 -17.64 -21.95 -31.31
CA MET A 1 -18.28 -23.03 -30.54
C MET A 1 -17.88 -22.87 -29.08
N TYR A 2 -18.84 -22.47 -28.23
CA TYR A 2 -18.86 -22.45 -26.74
C TYR A 2 -17.83 -21.54 -26.02
N LEU A 3 -18.13 -20.74 -24.99
CA LEU A 3 -19.33 -20.43 -24.21
C LEU A 3 -19.08 -19.07 -23.52
N ALA A 4 -20.02 -18.13 -23.61
CA ALA A 4 -20.05 -16.99 -22.71
C ALA A 4 -20.36 -17.47 -21.29
N LYS A 5 -19.56 -17.05 -20.31
CA LYS A 5 -19.93 -17.03 -18.89
C LYS A 5 -19.83 -15.59 -18.41
N GLY A 6 -20.98 -14.93 -18.42
CA GLY A 6 -21.20 -13.79 -17.53
C GLY A 6 -21.48 -14.31 -16.12
N LEU A 7 -20.73 -13.76 -15.17
CA LEU A 7 -21.01 -13.63 -13.74
C LEU A 7 -20.23 -12.36 -13.37
N GLY A 8 -20.79 -11.20 -13.02
CA GLY A 8 -21.94 -10.99 -12.17
C GLY A 8 -21.48 -10.95 -10.72
N VAL A 9 -21.16 -9.74 -10.22
CA VAL A 9 -20.96 -9.38 -8.79
C VAL A 9 -19.70 -10.00 -8.12
N GLY A 10 -18.89 -9.31 -7.34
CA GLY A 10 -19.12 -8.08 -6.60
C GLY A 10 -17.91 -7.15 -6.56
N SER A 11 -18.25 -5.87 -6.54
CA SER A 11 -17.43 -4.81 -5.98
C SER A 11 -17.15 -5.15 -4.50
N PHE A 12 -15.98 -5.68 -4.22
CA PHE A 12 -15.35 -5.61 -2.91
C PHE A 12 -14.17 -4.66 -3.12
N GLY A 13 -14.36 -3.34 -3.21
CA GLY A 13 -14.88 -2.56 -2.12
C GLY A 13 -13.87 -2.68 -0.99
N ASP A 14 -12.90 -1.76 -0.93
CA ASP A 14 -12.08 -1.44 0.23
C ASP A 14 -12.94 -1.53 1.49
N GLY A 15 -12.91 -2.69 2.13
CA GLY A 15 -14.03 -3.18 2.92
C GLY A 15 -13.61 -4.16 3.99
N MET A 16 -12.48 -3.90 4.64
CA MET A 16 -12.33 -4.22 6.06
C MET A 16 -12.40 -2.89 6.81
N GLY A 17 -13.54 -2.66 7.44
CA GLY A 17 -13.90 -1.41 8.08
C GLY A 17 -13.07 -1.04 9.30
N GLY A 18 -13.16 0.24 9.64
CA GLY A 18 -12.68 0.84 10.87
C GLY A 18 -11.43 1.66 10.64
N CYS A 19 -11.58 2.89 10.11
CA CYS A 19 -10.81 4.10 10.45
C CYS A 19 -11.18 5.29 9.55
N ARG A 20 -11.69 5.05 8.34
CA ARG A 20 -12.31 6.10 7.51
C ARG A 20 -13.75 6.35 7.95
N GLY A 21 -13.95 7.34 8.83
CA GLY A 21 -15.27 7.85 9.20
C GLY A 21 -16.02 8.42 7.99
N GLY A 22 -17.01 7.67 7.51
CA GLY A 22 -17.95 8.14 6.49
C GLY A 22 -19.12 8.88 7.14
N GLY A 23 -19.23 10.19 6.90
CA GLY A 23 -20.43 10.96 7.23
C GLY A 23 -21.61 10.53 6.35
N GLY A 24 -22.75 10.22 6.98
CA GLY A 24 -24.01 9.93 6.30
C GLY A 24 -25.18 10.10 7.27
N GLY A 25 -26.00 11.12 7.05
CA GLY A 25 -27.16 11.41 7.87
C GLY A 25 -28.31 10.42 7.68
N GLY A 26 -29.13 10.24 8.71
CA GLY A 26 -30.38 9.50 8.66
C GLY A 26 -31.04 9.50 10.04
N GLY A 27 -32.15 10.22 10.17
CA GLY A 27 -32.85 10.47 11.43
C GLY A 27 -33.45 9.22 12.09
N GLY A 28 -33.52 9.27 13.42
CA GLY A 28 -34.21 8.31 14.27
C GLY A 28 -34.15 8.77 15.71
N ASP A 29 -35.25 9.31 16.21
CA ASP A 29 -35.41 9.73 17.59
C ASP A 29 -35.35 8.52 18.54
N HIS A 30 -34.27 8.41 19.31
CA HIS A 30 -34.33 7.96 20.70
C HIS A 30 -33.19 8.56 21.52
N SER A 31 -33.54 9.14 22.67
CA SER A 31 -32.57 9.71 23.59
C SER A 31 -31.83 8.59 24.33
N SER A 32 -30.52 8.50 24.13
CA SER A 32 -29.59 7.98 25.13
C SER A 32 -28.30 8.79 25.07
N MET A 33 -27.97 9.36 26.23
CA MET A 33 -26.78 10.14 26.49
C MET A 33 -25.54 9.29 26.22
N GLY A 34 -24.59 9.85 25.47
CA GLY A 34 -23.33 9.21 25.13
C GLY A 34 -22.51 10.06 24.16
N SER A 35 -22.26 11.31 24.54
CA SER A 35 -21.29 12.15 23.84
C SER A 35 -19.89 11.76 24.32
N GLY A 36 -19.03 11.30 23.42
CA GLY A 36 -17.59 11.26 23.64
C GLY A 36 -16.90 9.93 23.33
N GLY A 37 -16.04 9.95 22.31
CA GLY A 37 -14.91 9.02 22.17
C GLY A 37 -15.08 7.97 21.07
N ASN A 38 -14.64 8.31 19.85
CA ASN A 38 -14.31 7.32 18.82
C ASN A 38 -13.12 6.42 19.25
N ASP A 39 -12.49 6.75 20.38
CA ASP A 39 -11.41 5.99 21.02
C ASP A 39 -11.87 4.66 21.63
N GLY A 40 -13.14 4.57 22.08
CA GLY A 40 -13.67 3.37 22.74
C GLY A 40 -13.78 2.17 21.79
N ASP A 41 -14.14 2.41 20.53
CA ASP A 41 -14.25 1.38 19.49
C ASP A 41 -12.86 0.91 19.03
N MET A 42 -11.92 1.85 18.92
CA MET A 42 -10.54 1.58 18.52
C MET A 42 -9.78 0.71 19.54
N HIS A 43 -10.03 0.92 20.84
CA HIS A 43 -9.45 0.10 21.90
C HIS A 43 -9.95 -1.35 21.86
N GLY A 44 -11.25 -1.58 21.59
CA GLY A 44 -11.80 -2.92 21.44
C GLY A 44 -11.25 -3.67 20.23
N VAL A 45 -11.06 -2.96 19.11
CA VAL A 45 -10.47 -3.52 17.89
C VAL A 45 -8.99 -3.88 18.10
N GLU A 46 -8.23 -3.04 18.80
CA GLU A 46 -6.83 -3.35 19.13
C GLU A 46 -6.70 -4.58 20.03
N GLU A 47 -7.54 -4.71 21.05
CA GLU A 47 -7.55 -5.88 21.95
C GLU A 47 -7.88 -7.17 21.19
N TYR A 48 -8.82 -7.11 20.25
CA TYR A 48 -9.14 -8.23 19.35
C TYR A 48 -7.92 -8.68 18.54
N TYR A 49 -7.22 -7.75 17.87
CA TYR A 49 -6.04 -8.12 17.09
C TYR A 49 -4.90 -8.66 17.95
N LYS A 50 -4.65 -8.07 19.13
CA LYS A 50 -3.64 -8.59 20.07
C LYS A 50 -3.95 -10.02 20.47
N LYS A 51 -5.19 -10.31 20.85
CA LYS A 51 -5.62 -11.66 21.20
C LYS A 51 -5.42 -12.66 20.06
N MET A 52 -5.76 -12.28 18.83
CA MET A 52 -5.55 -13.14 17.65
C MET A 52 -4.06 -13.44 17.41
N VAL A 53 -3.19 -12.44 17.58
CA VAL A 53 -1.74 -12.62 17.47
C VAL A 53 -1.17 -13.43 18.64
N GLU A 54 -1.72 -13.32 19.84
CA GLU A 54 -1.33 -14.15 20.99
C GLU A 54 -1.74 -15.62 20.82
N GLU A 55 -2.95 -15.87 20.30
CA GLU A 55 -3.46 -17.22 20.04
C GLU A 55 -2.75 -17.88 18.85
N SER A 56 -2.30 -17.10 17.87
CA SER A 56 -1.61 -17.59 16.66
C SER A 56 -0.48 -16.65 16.24
N PRO A 57 0.67 -16.67 16.93
CA PRO A 57 1.75 -15.67 16.76
C PRO A 57 2.53 -15.77 15.44
N GLY A 58 2.29 -16.83 14.66
CA GLY A 58 2.92 -17.08 13.37
C GLY A 58 1.94 -17.13 12.20
N ASP A 59 0.66 -16.74 12.41
CA ASP A 59 -0.29 -16.67 11.30
C ASP A 59 -0.05 -15.37 10.51
N PRO A 60 0.39 -15.45 9.23
CA PRO A 60 0.69 -14.27 8.42
C PRO A 60 -0.53 -13.37 8.20
N LEU A 61 -1.75 -13.94 8.19
CA LEU A 61 -2.98 -13.18 8.00
C LEU A 61 -3.29 -12.28 9.20
N PHE A 62 -3.12 -12.78 10.43
CA PHE A 62 -3.37 -11.96 11.63
C PHE A 62 -2.26 -10.93 11.83
N LEU A 63 -1.01 -11.30 11.56
CA LEU A 63 0.13 -10.38 11.63
C LEU A 63 -0.03 -9.22 10.65
N ARG A 64 -0.37 -9.47 9.38
CA ARG A 64 -0.57 -8.41 8.38
C ARG A 64 -1.76 -7.52 8.71
N ASN A 65 -2.89 -8.10 9.13
CA ASN A 65 -4.09 -7.31 9.43
C ASN A 65 -3.86 -6.40 10.65
N TYR A 66 -3.11 -6.89 11.65
CA TYR A 66 -2.75 -6.06 12.79
C TYR A 66 -1.78 -4.95 12.40
N ALA A 67 -0.76 -5.25 11.58
CA ALA A 67 0.15 -4.23 11.05
C ALA A 67 -0.58 -3.15 10.25
N GLN A 68 -1.55 -3.54 9.43
CA GLN A 68 -2.39 -2.64 8.66
C GLN A 68 -3.27 -1.75 9.56
N PHE A 69 -3.81 -2.30 10.65
CA PHE A 69 -4.51 -1.51 11.66
C PHE A 69 -3.57 -0.51 12.33
N LEU A 70 -2.37 -0.92 12.75
CA LEU A 70 -1.39 0.00 13.35
C LEU A 70 -1.02 1.13 12.38
N TYR A 71 -0.83 0.82 11.10
CA TYR A 71 -0.50 1.78 10.05
C TYR A 71 -1.62 2.78 9.78
N GLN A 72 -2.84 2.31 9.51
CA GLN A 72 -3.94 3.17 9.06
C GLN A 72 -4.70 3.84 10.20
N CYS A 73 -4.79 3.18 11.35
CA CYS A 73 -5.61 3.63 12.46
C CYS A 73 -4.80 4.37 13.50
N LYS A 74 -3.74 3.72 14.00
CA LYS A 74 -2.94 4.31 15.07
C LYS A 74 -1.83 5.23 14.55
N HIS A 75 -1.57 5.21 13.24
CA HIS A 75 -0.40 5.84 12.62
C HIS A 75 0.91 5.44 13.32
N ASP A 76 0.96 4.23 13.89
CA ASP A 76 2.14 3.67 14.52
C ASP A 76 2.94 2.92 13.46
N LEU A 77 3.72 3.68 12.70
CA LEU A 77 4.52 3.17 11.60
C LEU A 77 5.58 2.17 12.08
N LYS A 78 6.18 2.39 13.27
CA LYS A 78 7.20 1.49 13.83
C LYS A 78 6.59 0.17 14.29
N GLY A 79 5.44 0.23 14.97
CA GLY A 79 4.69 -0.97 15.33
C GLY A 79 4.27 -1.74 14.07
N ALA A 80 3.75 -1.06 13.06
CA ALA A 80 3.40 -1.69 11.78
C ALA A 80 4.61 -2.37 11.13
N GLU A 81 5.79 -1.76 11.17
CA GLU A 81 7.03 -2.31 10.59
C GLU A 81 7.40 -3.65 11.25
N GLU A 82 7.30 -3.72 12.58
CA GLU A 82 7.56 -4.95 13.32
C GLU A 82 6.61 -6.08 12.89
N TYR A 83 5.30 -5.82 12.86
CA TYR A 83 4.31 -6.86 12.55
C TYR A 83 4.32 -7.27 11.07
N TYR A 84 4.55 -6.35 10.13
CA TYR A 84 4.75 -6.71 8.73
C TYR A 84 6.04 -7.53 8.56
N SER A 85 7.14 -7.19 9.24
CA SER A 85 8.37 -7.98 9.15
C SER A 85 8.15 -9.42 9.62
N ARG A 86 7.37 -9.62 10.70
CA ARG A 86 6.96 -10.94 11.19
C ARG A 86 6.05 -11.67 10.19
N ALA A 87 5.12 -10.96 9.56
CA ALA A 87 4.25 -11.53 8.53
C ALA A 87 5.06 -12.05 7.33
N ILE A 88 6.07 -11.29 6.87
CA ILE A 88 6.99 -11.71 5.78
C ILE A 88 7.81 -12.94 6.20
N LEU A 89 8.24 -13.03 7.46
CA LEU A 89 8.95 -14.21 7.95
C LEU A 89 8.04 -15.46 8.00
N ALA A 90 6.76 -15.28 8.28
CA ALA A 90 5.77 -16.34 8.30
C ALA A 90 5.38 -16.80 6.88
N ASP A 91 5.16 -15.86 5.96
CA ASP A 91 4.93 -16.14 4.54
C ASP A 91 5.73 -15.17 3.63
N PRO A 92 6.91 -15.60 3.14
CA PRO A 92 7.76 -14.76 2.31
C PRO A 92 7.26 -14.62 0.86
N LYS A 93 6.15 -15.30 0.51
CA LYS A 93 5.55 -15.28 -0.84
C LYS A 93 4.22 -14.54 -0.88
N ASP A 94 3.79 -13.90 0.20
CA ASP A 94 2.62 -13.04 0.18
C ASP A 94 3.00 -11.70 -0.48
N GLY A 95 2.65 -11.57 -1.77
CA GLY A 95 2.94 -10.36 -2.55
C GLY A 95 2.26 -9.10 -1.99
N GLU A 96 1.11 -9.24 -1.35
CA GLU A 96 0.39 -8.10 -0.76
C GLU A 96 1.11 -7.60 0.50
N VAL A 97 1.60 -8.51 1.35
CA VAL A 97 2.40 -8.12 2.53
C VAL A 97 3.72 -7.48 2.11
N LEU A 98 4.37 -8.01 1.08
CA LEU A 98 5.62 -7.46 0.55
C LEU A 98 5.42 -6.04 0.00
N SER A 99 4.33 -5.78 -0.74
CA SER A 99 4.04 -4.45 -1.29
C SER A 99 3.70 -3.43 -0.19
N GLN A 100 2.90 -3.84 0.81
CA GLN A 100 2.56 -3.00 1.96
C GLN A 100 3.79 -2.67 2.82
N TYR A 101 4.70 -3.64 3.02
CA TYR A 101 5.95 -3.41 3.73
C TYR A 101 6.90 -2.50 2.94
N GLY A 102 7.01 -2.70 1.61
CA GLY A 102 7.81 -1.83 0.74
C GLY A 102 7.37 -0.36 0.84
N LYS A 103 6.05 -0.13 0.82
CA LYS A 103 5.47 1.21 1.02
C LYS A 103 5.83 1.79 2.38
N LEU A 104 5.74 1.00 3.45
CA LEU A 104 6.07 1.44 4.80
C LEU A 104 7.56 1.79 4.95
N VAL A 105 8.45 1.00 4.33
CA VAL A 105 9.90 1.27 4.32
C VAL A 105 10.20 2.58 3.58
N TRP A 106 9.54 2.83 2.46
CA TRP A 106 9.66 4.09 1.73
C TRP A 106 9.21 5.28 2.59
N GLU A 107 8.08 5.18 3.28
CA GLU A 107 7.54 6.25 4.14
C GLU A 107 8.39 6.51 5.39
N LEU A 108 8.94 5.46 6.01
CA LEU A 108 9.72 5.58 7.25
C LEU A 108 11.16 6.03 7.02
N HIS A 109 11.80 5.45 6.00
CA HIS A 109 13.25 5.53 5.84
C HIS A 109 13.66 6.29 4.58
N HIS A 110 12.74 6.50 3.62
CA HIS A 110 13.05 7.01 2.28
C HIS A 110 14.21 6.25 1.62
N ASP A 111 14.30 4.94 1.89
CA ASP A 111 15.32 4.05 1.37
C ASP A 111 14.79 3.39 0.09
N GLU A 112 15.12 4.01 -1.05
CA GLU A 112 14.66 3.57 -2.36
C GLU A 112 15.13 2.14 -2.68
N GLU A 113 16.40 1.81 -2.45
CA GLU A 113 16.93 0.48 -2.76
C GLU A 113 16.20 -0.61 -1.99
N ARG A 114 15.97 -0.39 -0.68
CA ARG A 114 15.23 -1.36 0.15
C ARG A 114 13.78 -1.44 -0.30
N ALA A 115 13.10 -0.32 -0.52
CA ALA A 115 11.70 -0.29 -0.93
C ALA A 115 11.50 -0.99 -2.29
N SER A 116 12.32 -0.64 -3.29
CA SER A 116 12.34 -1.26 -4.62
C SER A 116 12.48 -2.78 -4.53
N SER A 117 13.42 -3.27 -3.72
CA SER A 117 13.63 -4.71 -3.53
C SER A 117 12.38 -5.44 -3.02
N TYR A 118 11.61 -4.82 -2.11
CA TYR A 118 10.36 -5.40 -1.62
C TYR A 118 9.26 -5.38 -2.69
N PHE A 119 9.12 -4.31 -3.46
CA PHE A 119 8.15 -4.24 -4.54
C PHE A 119 8.46 -5.21 -5.69
N GLU A 120 9.72 -5.37 -6.07
CA GLU A 120 10.11 -6.36 -7.08
C GLU A 120 9.78 -7.80 -6.62
N ARG A 121 10.08 -8.11 -5.35
CA ARG A 121 9.72 -9.41 -4.76
C ARG A 121 8.21 -9.59 -4.71
N ALA A 122 7.45 -8.53 -4.41
CA ALA A 122 6.00 -8.56 -4.41
C ALA A 122 5.45 -8.90 -5.81
N ALA A 123 5.94 -8.22 -6.85
CA ALA A 123 5.54 -8.46 -8.23
C ALA A 123 5.91 -9.87 -8.73
N GLN A 124 7.06 -10.39 -8.30
CA GLN A 124 7.45 -11.77 -8.59
C GLN A 124 6.58 -12.80 -7.88
N ALA A 125 6.16 -12.51 -6.63
CA ALA A 125 5.32 -13.39 -5.84
C ALA A 125 3.87 -13.43 -6.35
N SER A 126 3.34 -12.28 -6.78
CA SER A 126 1.97 -12.12 -7.26
C SER A 126 1.92 -11.41 -8.63
N PRO A 127 2.35 -12.09 -9.71
CA PRO A 127 2.45 -11.46 -11.05
C PRO A 127 1.09 -11.12 -11.68
N GLU A 128 0.00 -11.70 -11.19
CA GLU A 128 -1.36 -11.42 -11.67
C GLU A 128 -2.11 -10.43 -10.78
N ASP A 129 -1.51 -9.96 -9.68
CA ASP A 129 -2.16 -9.07 -8.74
C ASP A 129 -1.99 -7.60 -9.14
N SER A 130 -3.09 -6.99 -9.59
CA SER A 130 -3.10 -5.59 -10.00
C SER A 130 -2.80 -4.61 -8.87
N HIS A 131 -3.10 -4.96 -7.61
CA HIS A 131 -2.84 -4.08 -6.46
C HIS A 131 -1.35 -3.96 -6.19
N VAL A 132 -0.63 -5.09 -6.25
CA VAL A 132 0.83 -5.13 -6.12
C VAL A 132 1.49 -4.28 -7.21
N HIS A 133 1.05 -4.41 -8.46
CA HIS A 133 1.60 -3.62 -9.57
C HIS A 133 1.27 -2.13 -9.43
N ALA A 134 0.05 -1.78 -8.98
CA ALA A 134 -0.33 -0.40 -8.75
C ALA A 134 0.49 0.24 -7.62
N ALA A 135 0.73 -0.49 -6.53
CA ALA A 135 1.57 -0.04 -5.42
C ALA A 135 3.01 0.19 -5.88
N TYR A 136 3.56 -0.72 -6.69
CA TYR A 136 4.90 -0.55 -7.24
C TYR A 136 5.00 0.64 -8.20
N ALA A 137 4.04 0.79 -9.11
CA ALA A 137 4.01 1.94 -10.03
C ALA A 137 3.89 3.28 -9.28
N SER A 138 3.07 3.34 -8.22
CA SER A 138 2.97 4.53 -7.35
C SER A 138 4.32 4.89 -6.74
N PHE A 139 5.04 3.89 -6.22
CA PHE A 139 6.36 4.10 -5.65
C PHE A 139 7.36 4.61 -6.70
N LEU A 140 7.38 4.03 -7.91
CA LEU A 140 8.27 4.48 -8.98
C LEU A 140 8.01 5.93 -9.41
N TRP A 141 6.73 6.34 -9.47
CA TRP A 141 6.41 7.75 -9.73
C TRP A 141 6.90 8.68 -8.63
N ASP A 142 6.79 8.27 -7.37
CA ASP A 142 7.28 9.07 -6.23
C ASP A 142 8.81 9.20 -6.22
N THR A 143 9.56 8.25 -6.81
CA THR A 143 11.03 8.26 -6.87
C THR A 143 11.58 8.94 -8.13
N GLU A 144 10.91 8.80 -9.28
CA GLU A 144 11.34 9.37 -10.57
C GLU A 144 11.35 10.92 -10.55
N GLU A 145 10.45 11.56 -9.79
CA GLU A 145 10.45 13.03 -9.60
C GLU A 145 11.73 13.57 -8.90
N GLY A 146 12.57 12.69 -8.32
CA GLY A 146 13.85 13.05 -7.69
C GLY A 146 15.07 12.97 -8.63
N GLU A 147 14.97 12.28 -9.77
CA GLU A 147 16.09 12.06 -10.71
C GLU A 147 16.02 12.94 -11.98
N ASP A 148 14.97 13.75 -12.13
CA ASP A 148 14.87 14.80 -13.15
C ASP A 148 15.71 16.05 -12.81
N GLY A 149 16.97 15.82 -12.43
CA GLY A 149 18.02 16.80 -12.62
C GLY A 149 18.33 16.87 -14.12
N CYS A 150 17.64 17.77 -14.84
CA CYS A 150 17.86 18.16 -16.23
C CYS A 150 19.14 17.58 -16.86
N ASN A 151 19.06 16.39 -17.47
CA ASN A 151 20.12 15.93 -18.36
C ASN A 151 19.86 16.41 -19.79
N GLU A 152 19.49 17.69 -19.93
CA GLU A 152 19.33 18.39 -21.21
C GLU A 152 20.70 18.84 -21.78
N SER A 153 21.79 18.14 -21.45
CA SER A 153 23.13 18.37 -21.99
C SER A 153 23.52 17.38 -23.10
N GLN A 154 22.59 16.59 -23.62
CA GLN A 154 22.81 15.74 -24.80
C GLN A 154 21.69 15.86 -25.84
N CYS A 155 21.26 17.08 -26.16
CA CYS A 155 20.49 17.34 -27.39
C CYS A 155 21.34 18.15 -28.37
N LEU A 156 22.38 17.52 -28.92
CA LEU A 156 22.99 17.97 -30.17
C LEU A 156 22.92 16.83 -31.18
N PRO A 157 21.99 16.87 -32.14
CA PRO A 157 22.23 16.23 -33.41
C PRO A 157 23.20 17.11 -34.20
N SER A 158 24.42 16.62 -34.37
CA SER A 158 25.32 17.08 -35.41
C SER A 158 24.65 16.99 -36.79
N HIS A 159 25.03 17.92 -37.69
CA HIS A 159 24.89 17.86 -39.16
C HIS A 159 23.50 18.23 -39.75
N TYR A 160 23.28 19.03 -40.81
CA TYR A 160 24.08 19.69 -41.87
C TYR A 160 23.15 20.66 -42.68
N HIS A 161 23.66 21.79 -43.17
CA HIS A 161 23.38 22.36 -44.52
C HIS A 161 24.31 23.58 -44.72
N LEU A 162 25.46 23.43 -45.36
CA LEU A 162 25.70 23.38 -46.81
C LEU A 162 25.30 24.68 -47.54
N GLY A 163 26.32 25.43 -47.97
CA GLY A 163 26.31 26.05 -49.30
C GLY A 163 26.24 27.58 -49.38
N ALA A 164 27.34 28.12 -49.91
CA ALA A 164 27.43 29.32 -50.74
C ALA A 164 27.43 30.67 -49.98
N ILE A 165 28.29 31.65 -50.29
CA ILE A 165 28.91 31.98 -51.57
C ILE A 165 30.27 32.64 -51.31
N ALA A 166 31.19 32.41 -52.24
CA ALA A 166 32.53 32.95 -52.33
C ALA A 166 32.61 34.42 -52.81
N ASN A 167 33.80 34.99 -52.58
CA ASN A 167 34.43 36.20 -53.14
C ASN A 167 33.84 37.58 -52.79
#